data_AF-A0A859FGA2-F1
#
_entry.id   AF-A0A859FGA2-F1
#
_cell.length_a   1.000
_cell.length_b   1.000
_cell.length_c   1.000
_cell.angle_alpha   90.00
_cell.angle_beta   90.00
_cell.angle_gamma   90.00
#
_symmetry.space_group_name_H-M   'P 1'
#
loop_
_entity.id
_entity.type
_entity.pdbx_description
1 polymer ?
#
loop_
_entity_poly.entity_id
_entity_poly.type
_entity_poly.pdbx_seq_one_letter_code
_entity_poly.pdbx_strand_id
1 'polypeptide(L)'
;MPYIDADYYNDEFMGTPVDEADLPRFIRRASDTIDMVTRYKIKDFDTLTDLQKSLVKKAVASQVEYIEIAGGVEELLGDNLQSVTVGKFSAGKGQASQNMGCNLHRR
;
A
#
# COMPACT_ATOMS: atom_id res chain seq x y z
N MET A 1 -2.91 11.68 14.34
CA MET A 1 -4.37 11.86 14.17
C MET A 1 -4.64 11.75 12.68
N PRO A 2 -5.73 11.11 12.21
CA PRO A 2 -5.99 11.03 10.78
C PRO A 2 -6.26 12.42 10.19
N TYR A 3 -5.71 12.68 9.00
CA TYR A 3 -5.86 13.97 8.31
C TYR A 3 -7.11 14.06 7.42
N ILE A 4 -7.74 12.92 7.17
CA ILE A 4 -8.96 12.74 6.37
C ILE A 4 -9.91 11.78 7.10
N ASP A 5 -11.16 11.78 6.69
CA ASP A 5 -12.19 10.83 7.09
C ASP A 5 -12.63 9.97 5.88
N ALA A 6 -13.57 9.05 6.12
CA ALA A 6 -14.12 8.19 5.08
C ALA A 6 -14.88 8.99 4.02
N ASP A 7 -15.61 10.03 4.42
CA ASP A 7 -16.38 10.89 3.53
C ASP A 7 -15.45 11.60 2.53
N TYR A 8 -14.36 12.20 3.00
CA TYR A 8 -13.35 12.81 2.13
C TYR A 8 -12.76 11.79 1.14
N TYR A 9 -12.47 10.57 1.60
CA TYR A 9 -11.89 9.54 0.74
C TYR A 9 -12.84 9.09 -0.37
N ASN A 10 -14.10 8.86 -0.02
CA ASN A 10 -15.12 8.33 -0.93
C ASN A 10 -15.72 9.40 -1.85
N ASP A 11 -16.04 10.57 -1.31
CA ASP A 11 -16.86 11.58 -2.01
C ASP A 11 -16.01 12.69 -2.65
N GLU A 12 -14.91 13.12 -2.01
CA GLU A 12 -14.06 14.20 -2.52
C GLU A 12 -12.85 13.69 -3.32
N PHE A 13 -12.11 12.73 -2.77
CA PHE A 13 -10.92 12.17 -3.41
C PHE A 13 -11.29 11.11 -4.46
N MET A 14 -12.42 10.43 -4.27
CA MET A 14 -12.92 9.36 -5.15
C MET A 14 -11.88 8.24 -5.36
N GLY A 15 -11.32 7.77 -4.24
CA GLY A 15 -10.30 6.72 -4.25
C GLY A 15 -10.85 5.35 -4.67
N THR A 16 -9.95 4.39 -4.85
CA THR A 16 -10.33 2.98 -5.07
C THR A 16 -11.24 2.48 -3.94
N PRO A 17 -12.30 1.70 -4.23
CA PRO A 17 -13.18 1.18 -3.19
C PRO A 17 -12.40 0.34 -2.16
N VAL A 18 -12.54 0.71 -0.89
CA VAL A 18 -11.99 -0.01 0.27
C VAL A 18 -13.16 -0.50 1.12
N ASP A 19 -13.03 -1.66 1.75
CA ASP A 19 -14.03 -2.15 2.71
C ASP A 19 -14.20 -1.15 3.88
N GLU A 20 -15.45 -0.83 4.25
CA GLU A 20 -15.76 0.11 5.33
C GLU A 20 -15.15 -0.30 6.67
N ALA A 21 -14.96 -1.61 6.92
CA ALA A 21 -14.33 -2.12 8.13
C ALA A 21 -12.81 -1.85 8.16
N ASP A 22 -12.16 -1.77 7.00
CA ASP A 22 -10.71 -1.60 6.86
C ASP A 22 -10.30 -0.14 6.63
N LEU A 23 -11.16 0.67 5.99
CA LEU A 23 -10.87 2.04 5.62
C LEU A 23 -10.41 2.92 6.81
N PRO A 24 -11.03 2.89 8.01
CA PRO A 24 -10.55 3.66 9.16
C PRO A 24 -9.12 3.25 9.59
N ARG A 25 -8.80 1.95 9.51
CA ARG A 25 -7.47 1.42 9.84
C ARG A 25 -6.44 1.90 8.83
N PHE A 26 -6.80 1.90 7.55
CA PHE A 26 -5.90 2.32 6.46
C PHE A 26 -5.65 3.82 6.52
N ILE A 27 -6.68 4.64 6.74
CA ILE A 27 -6.54 6.09 6.90
C ILE A 27 -5.59 6.42 8.05
N ARG A 28 -5.73 5.73 9.19
CA ARG A 28 -4.83 5.92 10.34
C ARG A 28 -3.40 5.57 9.96
N ARG A 29 -3.18 4.41 9.34
CA ARG A 29 -1.84 3.95 8.95
C ARG A 29 -1.20 4.87 7.91
N ALA A 30 -1.97 5.31 6.93
CA ALA A 30 -1.56 6.25 5.92
C ALA A 30 -1.14 7.59 6.53
N SER A 31 -1.91 8.10 7.49
CA SER A 31 -1.60 9.35 8.20
C SER A 31 -0.29 9.25 8.97
N ASP A 32 -0.05 8.14 9.67
CA ASP A 32 1.23 7.89 10.37
C ASP A 32 2.41 7.83 9.39
N THR A 33 2.21 7.24 8.20
CA THR A 33 3.24 7.22 7.14
C THR A 33 3.55 8.63 6.64
N ILE A 34 2.54 9.47 6.44
CA ILE A 34 2.75 10.87 6.04
C ILE A 34 3.49 11.66 7.12
N ASP A 35 3.19 11.44 8.40
CA ASP A 35 3.94 12.04 9.51
C ASP A 35 5.41 11.64 9.48
N MET A 36 5.69 10.36 9.26
CA MET A 36 7.06 9.85 9.15
C MET A 36 7.80 10.46 7.95
N VAL A 37 7.18 10.49 6.76
CA VAL A 37 7.79 11.03 5.53
C VAL A 37 8.03 12.54 5.64
N THR A 38 7.12 13.26 6.31
CA THR A 38 7.30 14.70 6.60
C THR A 38 8.25 14.97 7.76
N ARG A 39 8.83 13.92 8.37
CA ARG A 39 9.71 13.97 9.54
C ARG A 39 9.06 14.68 10.72
N TYR A 40 7.77 14.43 10.94
CA TYR A 40 6.97 14.98 12.04
C TYR A 40 7.00 16.52 12.09
N LYS A 41 7.10 17.16 10.92
CA LYS A 41 7.06 18.62 10.81
C LYS A 41 5.64 19.18 10.90
N ILE A 42 4.64 18.36 10.60
CA ILE A 42 3.23 18.71 10.76
C ILE A 42 2.89 18.56 12.24
N LYS A 43 3.09 19.63 13.01
CA LYS A 43 2.77 19.64 14.45
C LYS A 43 1.33 20.03 14.71
N ASP A 44 0.84 20.97 13.93
CA ASP A 44 -0.54 21.44 13.99
C ASP A 44 -1.03 21.60 12.56
N PHE A 45 -1.97 20.73 12.18
CA PHE A 45 -2.55 20.72 10.86
C PHE A 45 -3.27 22.04 10.54
N ASP A 46 -3.88 22.69 11.55
CA ASP A 46 -4.68 23.88 11.36
C ASP A 46 -3.85 25.12 11.02
N THR A 47 -2.57 25.11 11.37
CA THR A 47 -1.61 26.20 11.05
C THR A 47 -1.08 26.15 9.62
N LEU A 48 -1.31 25.05 8.90
CA LEU A 48 -0.90 24.90 7.51
C LEU A 48 -1.73 25.80 6.59
N THR A 49 -1.15 26.23 5.46
CA THR A 49 -1.92 26.92 4.41
C THR A 49 -2.95 25.98 3.80
N ASP A 50 -4.03 26.50 3.23
CA ASP A 50 -5.06 25.68 2.58
C ASP A 50 -4.48 24.77 1.49
N LEU A 51 -3.47 25.27 0.76
CA LEU A 51 -2.73 24.49 -0.21
C LEU A 51 -2.02 23.31 0.46
N GLN A 52 -1.28 23.55 1.54
CA GLN A 52 -0.59 22.49 2.28
C GLN A 52 -1.57 21.46 2.87
N LYS A 53 -2.67 21.91 3.46
CA LYS A 53 -3.74 21.04 3.97
C LYS A 53 -4.27 20.15 2.86
N SER A 54 -4.58 20.71 1.69
CA SER A 54 -5.08 19.96 0.54
C SER A 54 -4.08 18.93 0.04
N LEU A 55 -2.78 19.26 0.01
CA LEU A 55 -1.73 18.33 -0.41
C LEU A 55 -1.57 17.18 0.58
N VAL A 56 -1.62 17.46 1.88
CA VAL A 56 -1.53 16.44 2.92
C VAL A 56 -2.74 15.50 2.86
N LYS A 57 -3.96 16.04 2.73
CA LYS A 57 -5.18 15.23 2.57
C LYS A 57 -5.09 14.29 1.36
N LYS A 58 -4.67 14.82 0.20
CA LYS A 58 -4.43 14.03 -1.01
C LYS A 58 -3.35 12.97 -0.81
N ALA A 59 -2.24 13.30 -0.16
CA ALA A 59 -1.16 12.36 0.10
C ALA A 59 -1.62 11.19 0.99
N VAL A 60 -2.43 11.46 2.02
CA VAL A 60 -3.01 10.41 2.87
C VAL A 60 -3.96 9.54 2.06
N ALA A 61 -4.86 10.12 1.27
CA ALA A 61 -5.79 9.38 0.45
C ALA A 61 -5.08 8.49 -0.60
N SER A 62 -4.06 9.02 -1.28
CA SER A 62 -3.20 8.23 -2.18
C SER A 62 -2.50 7.08 -1.45
N GLN A 63 -2.07 7.30 -0.21
CA GLN A 63 -1.43 6.25 0.59
C GLN A 63 -2.43 5.16 1.03
N VAL A 64 -3.69 5.50 1.29
CA VAL A 64 -4.77 4.53 1.54
C VAL A 64 -4.99 3.67 0.30
N GLU A 65 -5.08 4.28 -0.88
CA GLU A 65 -5.23 3.55 -2.14
C GLU A 65 -4.04 2.61 -2.41
N TYR A 66 -2.83 3.06 -2.12
CA TYR A 66 -1.66 2.19 -2.22
C TYR A 66 -1.74 0.98 -1.29
N ILE A 67 -2.20 1.16 -0.05
CA ILE A 67 -2.38 0.07 0.91
C ILE A 67 -3.42 -0.94 0.39
N GLU A 68 -4.55 -0.47 -0.14
CA GLU A 68 -5.58 -1.32 -0.73
C GLU A 68 -5.04 -2.13 -1.91
N ILE A 69 -4.38 -1.46 -2.88
CA ILE A 69 -3.81 -2.12 -4.06
C ILE A 69 -2.71 -3.12 -3.69
N ALA A 70 -1.97 -2.86 -2.60
CA ALA A 70 -0.95 -3.76 -2.10
C ALA A 70 -1.52 -5.01 -1.39
N GLY A 71 -2.84 -5.11 -1.18
CA GLY A 71 -3.46 -6.23 -0.47
C GLY A 71 -3.62 -6.00 1.04
N GLY A 72 -3.55 -4.74 1.49
CA GLY A 72 -3.78 -4.34 2.87
C GLY A 72 -2.53 -4.09 3.71
N VAL A 73 -2.73 -3.73 4.98
CA VAL A 73 -1.64 -3.32 5.89
C VAL A 73 -0.78 -4.51 6.32
N GLU A 74 -1.34 -5.72 6.43
CA GLU A 74 -0.62 -6.93 6.84
C GLU A 74 0.45 -7.32 5.81
N GLU A 75 0.15 -7.23 4.51
CA GLU A 75 1.11 -7.49 3.43
C GLU A 75 2.26 -6.46 3.42
N LEU A 76 1.97 -5.22 3.84
CA LEU A 76 2.95 -4.14 3.96
C LEU A 76 3.86 -4.25 5.19
N LEU A 77 3.40 -4.91 6.26
CA LEU A 77 4.16 -5.13 7.50
C LEU A 77 4.84 -6.50 7.54
N GLY A 78 4.37 -7.45 6.74
CA GLY A 78 5.01 -8.72 6.50
C GLY A 78 6.37 -8.49 5.84
N ASP A 79 7.44 -8.72 6.61
CA ASP A 79 8.85 -8.69 6.22
C ASP A 79 9.23 -9.80 5.20
N ASN A 80 8.37 -10.04 4.21
CA ASN A 80 8.65 -10.83 3.03
C ASN A 80 8.38 -9.97 1.81
N LEU A 81 9.42 -9.29 1.35
CA LEU A 81 9.58 -8.80 -0.02
C LEU A 81 9.62 -9.97 -1.03
N GLN A 82 8.67 -10.89 -0.97
CA GLN A 82 8.45 -11.91 -1.97
C GLN A 82 7.19 -11.53 -2.74
N SER A 83 7.40 -10.67 -3.75
CA SER A 83 6.46 -10.45 -4.86
C SER A 83 5.20 -9.63 -4.55
N VAL A 84 5.35 -8.32 -4.42
CA VAL A 84 4.24 -7.39 -4.73
C VAL A 84 4.10 -7.32 -6.25
N THR A 85 3.06 -7.94 -6.81
CA THR A 85 2.76 -7.88 -8.25
C THR A 85 2.10 -6.55 -8.57
N VAL A 86 2.91 -5.54 -8.88
CA VAL A 86 2.41 -4.28 -9.45
C VAL A 86 2.13 -4.50 -10.93
N GLY A 87 0.86 -4.69 -11.27
CA GLY A 87 0.33 -4.52 -12.63
C GLY A 87 0.79 -5.55 -13.68
N LYS A 88 -0.07 -6.54 -13.95
CA LYS A 88 -0.25 -7.22 -15.26
C LYS A 88 0.94 -7.87 -15.99
N PHE A 89 2.14 -7.96 -15.44
CA PHE A 89 3.22 -8.78 -16.01
C PHE A 89 3.48 -10.02 -15.16
N SER A 90 2.77 -11.11 -15.47
CA SER A 90 3.20 -12.45 -15.11
C SER A 90 4.07 -13.00 -16.25
N ALA A 91 5.38 -12.80 -16.17
CA ALA A 91 6.32 -13.59 -16.95
C ALA A 91 6.64 -14.84 -16.14
N GLY A 92 5.89 -15.91 -16.39
CA GLY A 92 6.17 -17.22 -15.82
C GLY A 92 7.60 -17.63 -16.16
N LYS A 93 8.49 -17.64 -15.16
CA LYS A 93 9.72 -18.44 -15.23
C LYS A 93 9.28 -19.89 -15.32
N GLY A 94 9.26 -20.45 -16.52
CA GLY A 94 9.12 -21.88 -16.72
C GLY A 94 10.18 -22.59 -15.89
N GLN A 95 9.76 -23.20 -14.78
CA GLN A 95 10.58 -24.16 -14.06
C GLN A 95 10.85 -25.31 -15.03
N ALA A 96 12.04 -25.33 -15.62
CA ALA A 96 12.57 -26.54 -16.21
C ALA A 96 12.76 -27.54 -15.07
N SER A 97 11.77 -28.41 -14.89
CA SER A 97 11.86 -29.63 -14.11
C SER A 97 13.02 -30.46 -14.65
N GLN A 98 14.20 -30.34 -14.03
CA GLN A 98 15.29 -31.28 -14.23
C GLN A 98 15.11 -32.41 -13.22
N ASN A 99 14.37 -33.42 -13.64
CA ASN A 99 14.45 -34.73 -13.00
C ASN A 99 14.23 -35.83 -14.04
N MET A 100 15.32 -36.26 -14.69
CA MET A 100 15.47 -37.65 -15.12
C MET A 100 16.94 -38.05 -14.97
N GLY A 101 17.23 -38.77 -13.88
CA GLY A 101 18.49 -39.47 -13.70
C GLY A 101 18.64 -40.58 -14.72
N CYS A 102 19.68 -40.51 -15.54
CA CYS A 102 20.12 -41.65 -16.34
C CYS A 102 20.86 -42.63 -15.44
N ASN A 103 20.17 -43.73 -15.11
CA ASN A 103 20.65 -44.84 -14.31
C ASN A 103 21.69 -45.66 -15.11
N LEU A 104 22.96 -45.56 -14.72
CA LEU A 104 24.08 -46.35 -15.27
C LEU A 104 23.99 -47.78 -14.70
N HIS A 105 23.40 -48.72 -15.45
CA HIS A 105 23.46 -50.15 -15.13
C HIS A 105 24.30 -50.92 -16.17
N ARG A 106 25.39 -51.49 -15.65
CA ARG A 106 26.33 -52.43 -16.28
C ARG A 106 25.64 -53.52 -17.10
N ARG A 107 26.17 -53.80 -18.29
CA ARG A 107 26.68 -55.13 -18.68
C ARG A 107 27.84 -54.98 -19.64
#